data_AF-A0A8T4Y231-F1
#
_entry.id   AF-A0A8T4Y231-F1
#
_cell.length_a   1.000
_cell.length_b   1.000
_cell.length_c   1.000
_cell.angle_alpha   90.00
_cell.angle_beta   90.00
_cell.angle_gamma   90.00
#
_symmetry.space_group_name_H-M   'P 1'
#
loop_
_entity.id
_entity.type
_entity.pdbx_description
1 polymer ?
#
loop_
_entity_poly.entity_id
_entity_poly.type
_entity_poly.pdbx_seq_one_letter_code
_entity_poly.pdbx_strand_id
1 'polypeptide(L)'
;SLVVDFLARVISNVNIQPKWQEDTVILSAAFKADLEEAINEEINTLGKDLLEKIGDYRLRDFPIHINDRKMLEKLLERKIEKRFSETVAEILQNTRLTFKDLDELSRVTYKTSRNDVSIIYGSYGDLPIPQPLLTERFESSYAFMYGTGGKSLKIRGTKPWIILLLSGYALSYAGYLEDTINYIHVHEPTLRDSELARFIASRDGLIPHLTRLNVPLTPKTAYILYIASDIAKKIQEQARLLEIVKGRQFQIEFERVRWSLTTYTTIERFVADLHSILLKLLKLDKGSISWINQVSRECLFRRTSPMYSVYLRLISLLYNTFTGAGDPIDTLYFMGRVFCEKYERESKRKDSYEFAERTRSVIKDMTKVLL
;
A
#
# COMPACT_ATOMS: atom_id res chain seq x y z
N SER A 1 -8.26 6.94 2.41
CA SER A 1 -7.09 6.43 1.66
C SER A 1 -7.34 6.24 0.16
N LEU A 2 -8.42 5.58 -0.29
CA LEU A 2 -8.61 5.33 -1.75
C LEU A 2 -8.73 6.60 -2.60
N VAL A 3 -9.40 7.64 -2.09
CA VAL A 3 -9.46 8.96 -2.78
C VAL A 3 -8.06 9.57 -2.89
N VAL A 4 -7.28 9.49 -1.81
CA VAL A 4 -5.89 9.97 -1.73
C VAL A 4 -5.00 9.24 -2.74
N ASP A 5 -5.13 7.92 -2.85
CA ASP A 5 -4.39 7.12 -3.83
C ASP A 5 -4.66 7.57 -5.27
N PHE A 6 -5.94 7.71 -5.63
CA PHE A 6 -6.30 8.16 -6.97
C PHE A 6 -5.82 9.59 -7.23
N LEU A 7 -6.00 10.50 -6.28
CA LEU A 7 -5.51 11.87 -6.40
C LEU A 7 -3.99 11.91 -6.58
N ALA A 8 -3.23 11.12 -5.81
CA ALA A 8 -1.78 11.00 -5.95
C ALA A 8 -1.39 10.59 -7.37
N ARG A 9 -2.16 9.67 -7.97
CA ARG A 9 -1.93 9.24 -9.34
C ARG A 9 -2.21 10.36 -10.34
N VAL A 10 -3.36 11.02 -10.22
CA VAL A 10 -3.79 12.08 -11.13
C VAL A 10 -2.82 13.28 -11.08
N ILE A 11 -2.42 13.73 -9.90
CA ILE A 11 -1.45 14.84 -9.75
C ILE A 11 -0.03 14.46 -10.19
N SER A 12 0.22 13.17 -10.43
CA SER A 12 1.50 12.75 -11.01
C SER A 12 1.61 13.11 -12.50
N ASN A 13 0.48 13.36 -13.16
CA ASN A 13 0.43 13.87 -14.51
C ASN A 13 0.82 15.36 -14.55
N VAL A 14 1.85 15.68 -15.34
CA VAL A 14 2.42 17.03 -15.43
C VAL A 14 1.45 18.09 -15.97
N ASN A 15 0.39 17.67 -16.65
CA ASN A 15 -0.63 18.56 -17.21
C ASN A 15 -1.67 18.99 -16.16
N ILE A 16 -1.64 18.38 -14.96
CA ILE A 16 -2.57 18.67 -13.88
C ILE A 16 -1.85 19.44 -12.79
N GLN A 17 -2.40 20.61 -12.44
CA GLN A 17 -1.92 21.45 -11.36
C GLN A 17 -2.86 21.35 -10.16
N PRO A 18 -2.42 20.78 -9.02
CA PRO A 18 -3.21 20.76 -7.80
C PRO A 18 -3.07 22.08 -7.04
N LYS A 19 -4.19 22.61 -6.57
CA LYS A 19 -4.26 23.68 -5.56
C LYS A 19 -4.92 23.15 -4.30
N TRP A 20 -4.13 23.05 -3.24
CA TRP A 20 -4.57 22.54 -1.95
C TRP A 20 -5.30 23.62 -1.14
N GLN A 21 -6.43 23.25 -0.55
CA GLN A 21 -7.14 23.99 0.48
C GLN A 21 -7.23 23.11 1.74
N GLU A 22 -7.83 23.61 2.81
CA GLU A 22 -7.90 22.90 4.09
C GLU A 22 -8.56 21.51 3.95
N ASP A 23 -9.73 21.47 3.31
CA ASP A 23 -10.54 20.25 3.16
C ASP A 23 -10.78 19.83 1.70
N THR A 24 -10.20 20.55 0.73
CA THR A 24 -10.43 20.28 -0.69
C THR A 24 -9.15 20.41 -1.52
N VAL A 25 -9.13 19.75 -2.66
CA VAL A 25 -8.13 19.94 -3.71
C VAL A 25 -8.82 20.38 -4.98
N ILE A 26 -8.32 21.45 -5.59
CA ILE A 26 -8.77 21.91 -6.89
C ILE A 26 -7.76 21.43 -7.92
N LEU A 27 -8.22 20.62 -8.87
CA LEU A 27 -7.42 20.20 -10.00
C LEU A 27 -7.67 21.14 -11.17
N SER A 28 -6.60 21.65 -11.78
CA SER A 28 -6.67 22.55 -12.93
C SER A 28 -5.77 22.07 -14.06
N ALA A 29 -6.20 22.31 -15.29
CA ALA A 29 -5.43 22.07 -16.51
C ALA A 29 -5.61 23.26 -17.46
N ALA A 30 -4.83 23.34 -18.54
CA ALA A 30 -4.93 24.43 -19.52
C ALA A 30 -6.31 24.48 -20.19
N PHE A 31 -6.85 23.31 -20.55
CA PHE A 31 -8.20 23.15 -21.08
C PHE A 31 -8.99 22.10 -20.32
N LYS A 32 -10.33 22.20 -20.34
CA LYS A 32 -11.22 21.20 -19.73
C LYS A 32 -11.03 19.81 -20.33
N ALA A 33 -10.75 19.74 -21.63
CA ALA A 33 -10.51 18.50 -22.34
C ALA A 33 -9.27 17.77 -21.80
N ASP A 34 -8.19 18.51 -21.48
CA ASP A 34 -6.96 17.93 -20.94
C ASP A 34 -7.20 17.26 -19.57
N LEU A 35 -8.03 17.87 -18.73
CA LEU A 35 -8.40 17.29 -17.42
C LEU A 35 -9.21 16.01 -17.60
N GLU A 36 -10.19 16.03 -18.50
CA GLU A 36 -11.00 14.86 -18.84
C GLU A 36 -10.14 13.73 -19.40
N GLU A 37 -9.26 14.04 -20.35
CA GLU A 37 -8.36 13.08 -20.99
C GLU A 37 -7.40 12.46 -19.98
N ALA A 38 -6.70 13.28 -19.20
CA ALA A 38 -5.74 12.81 -18.21
C ALA A 38 -6.39 11.92 -17.14
N ILE A 39 -7.57 12.28 -16.63
CA ILE A 39 -8.30 11.46 -15.64
C ILE A 39 -8.70 10.11 -16.25
N ASN A 40 -9.24 10.10 -17.47
CA ASN A 40 -9.66 8.87 -18.12
C ASN A 40 -8.48 7.97 -18.51
N GLU A 41 -7.36 8.56 -18.93
CA GLU A 41 -6.13 7.84 -19.20
C GLU A 41 -5.62 7.15 -17.94
N GLU A 42 -5.63 7.83 -16.78
CA GLU A 42 -5.21 7.23 -15.51
C GLU A 42 -6.16 6.14 -15.03
N ILE A 43 -7.48 6.32 -15.17
CA ILE A 43 -8.47 5.28 -14.88
C ILE A 43 -8.19 4.02 -15.71
N ASN A 44 -8.02 4.18 -17.03
CA ASN A 44 -7.72 3.07 -17.93
C ASN A 44 -6.39 2.38 -17.58
N THR A 45 -5.35 3.18 -17.32
CA THR A 45 -4.02 2.70 -16.95
C THR A 45 -4.05 1.91 -15.65
N LEU A 46 -4.74 2.40 -14.61
CA LEU A 46 -4.91 1.68 -13.35
C LEU A 46 -5.65 0.35 -13.54
N GLY A 47 -6.64 0.31 -14.44
CA GLY A 47 -7.31 -0.93 -14.84
C GLY A 47 -6.35 -1.95 -15.47
N LYS A 48 -5.43 -1.50 -16.34
CA LYS A 48 -4.39 -2.37 -16.94
C LYS A 48 -3.37 -2.83 -15.91
N ASP A 49 -2.86 -1.91 -15.10
CA ASP A 49 -1.88 -2.19 -14.03
C ASP A 49 -2.45 -3.22 -13.04
N LEU A 50 -3.76 -3.18 -12.74
CA LEU A 50 -4.42 -4.18 -11.89
C LEU A 50 -4.46 -5.58 -12.53
N LEU A 51 -4.69 -5.69 -13.84
CA LEU A 51 -4.60 -6.99 -14.53
C LEU A 51 -3.17 -7.52 -14.55
N GLU A 52 -2.18 -6.66 -14.82
CA GLU A 52 -0.76 -7.04 -14.77
C GLU A 52 -0.39 -7.57 -13.38
N LYS A 53 -0.84 -6.91 -12.31
CA LYS A 53 -0.65 -7.37 -10.92
C LYS A 53 -1.20 -8.79 -10.70
N ILE A 54 -2.41 -9.08 -11.19
CA ILE A 54 -3.07 -10.38 -11.01
C ILE A 54 -2.42 -11.46 -11.87
N GLY A 55 -2.11 -11.15 -13.14
CA GLY A 55 -1.53 -12.08 -14.10
C GLY A 55 -0.03 -12.27 -13.90
N ASP A 56 0.76 -11.25 -14.20
CA ASP A 56 2.22 -11.32 -14.31
C ASP A 56 2.89 -11.45 -12.93
N TYR A 57 2.41 -10.66 -11.97
CA TYR A 57 2.93 -10.68 -10.58
C TYR A 57 2.25 -11.71 -9.69
N ARG A 58 1.28 -12.46 -10.25
CA ARG A 58 0.57 -13.56 -9.59
C ARG A 58 -0.06 -13.16 -8.25
N LEU A 59 -0.52 -11.91 -8.13
CA LEU A 59 -1.35 -11.52 -6.98
C LEU A 59 -2.65 -12.30 -7.06
N ARG A 60 -2.96 -13.04 -5.99
CA ARG A 60 -4.24 -13.76 -5.91
C ARG A 60 -5.37 -12.74 -5.90
N ASP A 61 -6.44 -13.01 -6.63
CA ASP A 61 -7.70 -12.27 -6.52
C ASP A 61 -8.64 -12.95 -5.49
N PHE A 62 -9.77 -12.33 -5.17
CA PHE A 62 -10.78 -12.85 -4.24
C PHE A 62 -12.20 -12.84 -4.85
N PRO A 63 -13.09 -13.75 -4.41
CA PRO A 63 -14.48 -13.80 -4.86
C PRO A 63 -15.25 -12.51 -4.58
N ILE A 64 -16.21 -12.20 -5.47
CA ILE A 64 -17.11 -11.07 -5.32
C ILE A 64 -18.13 -11.36 -4.22
N HIS A 65 -18.27 -10.44 -3.26
CA HIS A 65 -19.29 -10.53 -2.24
C HIS A 65 -20.70 -10.42 -2.85
N ILE A 66 -21.66 -11.20 -2.33
CA ILE A 66 -23.01 -11.29 -2.90
C ILE A 66 -23.73 -9.94 -3.01
N ASN A 67 -23.49 -9.04 -2.05
CA ASN A 67 -24.08 -7.70 -2.02
C ASN A 67 -23.48 -6.74 -3.05
N ASP A 68 -22.27 -7.00 -3.52
CA ASP A 68 -21.57 -6.12 -4.47
C ASP A 68 -21.85 -6.52 -5.92
N ARG A 69 -22.18 -7.80 -6.16
CA ARG A 69 -22.38 -8.38 -7.50
C ARG A 69 -23.34 -7.56 -8.35
N LYS A 70 -24.56 -7.28 -7.87
CA LYS A 70 -25.58 -6.55 -8.64
C LYS A 70 -25.11 -5.15 -9.05
N MET A 71 -24.34 -4.49 -8.20
CA MET A 71 -23.81 -3.15 -8.47
C MET A 71 -22.71 -3.23 -9.54
N LEU A 72 -21.79 -4.19 -9.44
CA LEU A 72 -20.76 -4.42 -10.45
C LEU A 72 -21.34 -4.85 -11.80
N GLU A 73 -22.36 -5.71 -11.81
CA GLU A 73 -23.09 -6.10 -13.03
C GLU A 73 -23.79 -4.90 -13.68
N LYS A 74 -24.32 -3.98 -12.87
CA LYS A 74 -24.90 -2.72 -13.38
C LYS A 74 -23.84 -1.81 -14.01
N LEU A 75 -22.62 -1.78 -13.49
CA LEU A 75 -21.52 -1.00 -14.07
C LEU A 75 -21.00 -1.57 -15.39
N LEU A 76 -21.03 -2.89 -15.56
CA LEU A 76 -20.62 -3.58 -16.79
C LEU A 76 -21.77 -3.87 -17.77
N GLU A 77 -23.02 -3.59 -17.37
CA GLU A 77 -24.24 -3.87 -18.14
C GLU A 77 -24.39 -5.33 -18.55
N ARG A 78 -23.82 -6.25 -17.77
CA ARG A 78 -23.87 -7.71 -18.03
C ARG A 78 -23.67 -8.50 -16.74
N LYS A 79 -24.02 -9.79 -16.79
CA LYS A 79 -23.71 -10.72 -15.70
C LYS A 79 -22.20 -10.95 -15.59
N ILE A 80 -21.71 -11.10 -14.36
CA ILE A 80 -20.30 -11.32 -14.07
C ILE A 80 -20.04 -12.71 -13.47
N GLU A 81 -19.04 -13.38 -14.01
CA GLU A 81 -18.52 -14.66 -13.51
C GLU A 81 -17.10 -14.53 -12.94
N LYS A 82 -16.47 -13.36 -13.15
CA LYS A 82 -15.09 -13.07 -12.75
C LYS A 82 -14.93 -12.80 -11.25
N ARG A 83 -13.68 -12.76 -10.80
CA ARG A 83 -13.30 -12.36 -9.43
C ARG A 83 -13.30 -10.85 -9.28
N PHE A 84 -13.19 -10.35 -8.04
CA PHE A 84 -13.42 -8.94 -7.74
C PHE A 84 -12.44 -8.04 -8.48
N SER A 85 -11.14 -8.25 -8.33
CA SER A 85 -10.11 -7.38 -8.93
C SER A 85 -10.13 -7.44 -10.46
N GLU A 86 -10.33 -8.61 -11.05
CA GLU A 86 -10.52 -8.75 -12.50
C GLU A 86 -11.73 -7.96 -13.01
N THR A 87 -12.83 -7.99 -12.25
CA THR A 87 -14.05 -7.23 -12.57
C THR A 87 -13.80 -5.73 -12.45
N VAL A 88 -13.10 -5.29 -11.39
CA VAL A 88 -12.72 -3.88 -11.23
C VAL A 88 -11.87 -3.43 -12.40
N ALA A 89 -10.85 -4.19 -12.78
CA ALA A 89 -9.98 -3.85 -13.89
C ALA A 89 -10.74 -3.68 -15.22
N GLU A 90 -11.72 -4.55 -15.47
CA GLU A 90 -12.58 -4.44 -16.65
C GLU A 90 -13.49 -3.20 -16.60
N ILE A 91 -14.07 -2.89 -15.44
CA ILE A 91 -14.87 -1.67 -15.25
C ILE A 91 -14.04 -0.44 -15.58
N LEU A 92 -12.83 -0.34 -15.03
CA LEU A 92 -11.94 0.80 -15.24
C LEU A 92 -11.54 0.95 -16.71
N GLN A 93 -11.23 -0.16 -17.39
CA GLN A 93 -10.83 -0.12 -18.81
C GLN A 93 -11.97 0.25 -19.76
N ASN A 94 -13.22 -0.04 -19.40
CA ASN A 94 -14.41 0.27 -20.22
C ASN A 94 -15.14 1.54 -19.79
N THR A 95 -14.60 2.28 -18.82
CA THR A 95 -15.21 3.52 -18.35
C THR A 95 -14.58 4.72 -19.04
N ARG A 96 -15.43 5.66 -19.47
CA ARG A 96 -15.04 7.01 -19.84
C ARG A 96 -15.98 8.01 -19.18
N LEU A 97 -15.43 8.88 -18.35
CA LEU A 97 -16.15 9.94 -17.64
C LEU A 97 -16.10 11.23 -18.47
N THR A 98 -17.25 11.87 -18.66
CA THR A 98 -17.33 13.21 -19.26
C THR A 98 -17.00 14.29 -18.23
N PHE A 99 -16.72 15.52 -18.66
CA PHE A 99 -16.56 16.64 -17.73
C PHE A 99 -17.77 16.83 -16.78
N LYS A 100 -19.00 16.53 -17.24
CA LYS A 100 -20.20 16.58 -16.39
C LYS A 100 -20.16 15.51 -15.29
N ASP A 101 -19.65 14.33 -15.61
CA ASP A 101 -19.44 13.26 -14.63
C ASP A 101 -18.39 13.65 -13.59
N LEU A 102 -17.33 14.34 -14.01
CA LEU A 102 -16.29 14.82 -13.10
C LEU A 102 -16.78 15.91 -12.14
N ASP A 103 -17.75 16.73 -12.55
CA ASP A 103 -18.37 17.74 -11.66
C ASP A 103 -19.03 17.08 -10.43
N GLU A 104 -19.51 15.84 -10.54
CA GLU A 104 -20.09 15.09 -9.42
C GLU A 104 -19.07 14.81 -8.31
N LEU A 105 -17.77 14.79 -8.63
CA LEU A 105 -16.69 14.58 -7.65
C LEU A 105 -16.52 15.78 -6.71
N SER A 106 -17.09 16.94 -7.04
CA SER A 106 -17.08 18.13 -6.18
C SER A 106 -18.17 18.10 -5.08
N ARG A 107 -19.07 17.10 -5.12
CA ARG A 107 -20.28 17.08 -4.30
C ARG A 107 -20.24 15.95 -3.29
N VAL A 108 -20.46 16.28 -2.02
CA VAL A 108 -20.72 15.31 -0.95
C VAL A 108 -21.88 15.81 -0.13
N THR A 109 -22.92 14.99 0.00
CA THR A 109 -24.13 15.33 0.78
C THR A 109 -24.18 14.48 2.04
N TYR A 110 -24.24 15.15 3.19
CA TYR A 110 -24.52 14.54 4.48
C TYR A 110 -25.98 14.72 4.87
N LYS A 111 -26.66 13.63 5.22
CA LYS A 111 -28.02 13.66 5.77
C LYS A 111 -28.05 12.88 7.09
N THR A 112 -28.55 13.52 8.13
CA THR A 112 -28.73 12.91 9.45
C THR A 112 -30.21 12.91 9.80
N SER A 113 -30.77 11.73 10.08
CA SER A 113 -32.11 11.56 10.65
C SER A 113 -31.99 11.11 12.11
N ARG A 114 -33.12 10.99 12.83
CA ARG A 114 -33.13 10.57 14.24
C ARG A 114 -32.27 9.32 14.50
N ASN A 115 -32.33 8.34 13.60
CA ASN A 115 -31.64 7.05 13.73
C ASN A 115 -30.73 6.67 12.56
N ASP A 116 -30.59 7.49 11.51
CA ASP A 116 -29.77 7.14 10.34
C ASP A 116 -28.79 8.26 9.99
N VAL A 117 -27.59 7.86 9.58
CA VAL A 117 -26.61 8.74 8.95
C VAL A 117 -26.46 8.26 7.51
N SER A 118 -26.66 9.16 6.55
CA SER A 118 -26.46 8.90 5.13
C SER A 118 -25.41 9.82 4.56
N ILE A 119 -24.36 9.22 4.00
CA ILE A 119 -23.31 9.90 3.24
C ILE A 119 -23.53 9.57 1.77
N ILE A 120 -23.73 10.60 0.96
CA ILE A 120 -23.92 10.48 -0.48
C ILE A 120 -22.77 11.20 -1.17
N TYR A 121 -21.95 10.44 -1.88
CA TYR A 121 -20.91 10.95 -2.75
C TYR A 121 -21.52 11.29 -4.12
N GLY A 122 -21.54 12.57 -4.48
CA GLY A 122 -22.24 13.11 -5.66
C GLY A 122 -23.61 13.72 -5.33
N SER A 123 -24.35 14.13 -6.35
CA SER A 123 -25.69 14.71 -6.20
C SER A 123 -26.77 13.66 -5.92
N TYR A 124 -26.59 12.42 -6.41
CA TYR A 124 -27.55 11.32 -6.25
C TYR A 124 -26.85 10.01 -5.82
N GLY A 125 -27.35 9.36 -4.76
CA GLY A 125 -26.75 8.14 -4.20
C GLY A 125 -27.34 6.87 -4.81
N ASP A 126 -26.97 6.57 -6.05
CA ASP A 126 -27.61 5.49 -6.81
C ASP A 126 -26.96 4.12 -6.58
N LEU A 127 -25.67 4.09 -6.24
CA LEU A 127 -24.89 2.88 -6.10
C LEU A 127 -24.38 2.70 -4.66
N PRO A 128 -24.50 1.51 -4.07
CA PRO A 128 -23.76 1.19 -2.84
C PRO A 128 -22.26 1.12 -3.13
N ILE A 129 -21.44 1.55 -2.16
CA ILE A 129 -20.00 1.33 -2.24
C ILE A 129 -19.70 -0.16 -2.01
N PRO A 130 -18.82 -0.79 -2.81
CA PRO A 130 -18.44 -2.18 -2.61
C PRO A 130 -17.86 -2.41 -1.20
N GLN A 131 -18.18 -3.55 -0.59
CA GLN A 131 -17.75 -3.85 0.77
C GLN A 131 -16.23 -3.81 0.98
N PRO A 132 -15.37 -4.32 0.06
CA PRO A 132 -13.92 -4.23 0.21
C PRO A 132 -13.37 -2.79 0.32
N LEU A 133 -14.14 -1.79 -0.13
CA LEU A 133 -13.74 -0.39 -0.15
C LEU A 133 -14.28 0.41 1.05
N LEU A 134 -15.14 -0.20 1.87
CA LEU A 134 -15.75 0.42 3.05
C LEU A 134 -14.86 0.29 4.29
N THR A 135 -13.57 0.59 4.14
CA THR A 135 -12.54 0.38 5.17
C THR A 135 -12.86 1.10 6.48
N GLU A 136 -13.38 2.33 6.38
CA GLU A 136 -13.83 3.18 7.50
C GLU A 136 -14.98 2.57 8.33
N ARG A 137 -15.82 1.70 7.74
CA ARG A 137 -16.87 1.00 8.50
C ARG A 137 -16.27 -0.03 9.45
N PHE A 138 -15.12 -0.60 9.12
CA PHE A 138 -14.47 -1.58 9.97
C PHE A 138 -13.80 -0.91 11.18
N GLU A 139 -13.29 0.30 11.00
CA GLU A 139 -12.72 1.15 12.05
C GLU A 139 -13.77 1.68 13.03
N SER A 140 -14.99 1.91 12.53
CA SER A 140 -16.10 2.41 13.33
C SER A 140 -16.50 1.48 14.49
N SER A 141 -16.13 0.21 14.48
CA SER A 141 -16.34 -0.66 15.65
C SER A 141 -15.58 -0.18 16.90
N TYR A 142 -14.54 0.66 16.76
CA TYR A 142 -13.80 1.25 17.89
C TYR A 142 -14.03 2.75 18.08
N ALA A 143 -14.26 3.54 17.02
CA ALA A 143 -14.49 4.98 17.13
C ALA A 143 -15.97 5.38 17.33
N PHE A 144 -16.94 4.60 16.82
CA PHE A 144 -18.37 4.88 17.05
C PHE A 144 -18.87 4.49 18.45
N MET A 145 -18.04 3.79 19.24
CA MET A 145 -18.37 3.44 20.63
C MET A 145 -18.27 4.62 21.60
N TYR A 146 -17.80 5.79 21.16
CA TYR A 146 -17.82 7.03 21.96
C TYR A 146 -18.99 7.97 21.63
N GLY A 147 -20.17 7.45 21.24
CA GLY A 147 -21.40 8.25 21.44
C GLY A 147 -22.55 8.13 20.43
N THR A 148 -22.61 7.11 19.58
CA THR A 148 -23.86 6.81 18.86
C THR A 148 -24.15 5.32 18.85
N GLY A 149 -24.66 4.82 19.97
CA GLY A 149 -25.38 3.55 19.96
C GLY A 149 -26.53 3.62 18.93
N GLY A 150 -26.55 2.67 17.99
CA GLY A 150 -27.77 2.28 17.28
C GLY A 150 -28.17 3.08 16.02
N LYS A 151 -27.34 3.97 15.46
CA LYS A 151 -27.68 4.62 14.19
C LYS A 151 -27.20 3.84 12.97
N SER A 152 -28.07 3.59 12.00
CA SER A 152 -27.67 2.90 10.77
C SER A 152 -26.88 3.85 9.86
N LEU A 153 -25.71 3.40 9.39
CA LEU A 153 -24.88 4.16 8.45
C LEU A 153 -25.15 3.66 7.03
N LYS A 154 -25.54 4.56 6.13
CA LYS A 154 -25.72 4.28 4.71
C LYS A 154 -24.76 5.13 3.90
N ILE A 155 -23.87 4.47 3.15
CA ILE A 155 -22.91 5.15 2.29
C ILE A 155 -23.20 4.76 0.85
N ARG A 156 -23.36 5.75 -0.02
CA ARG A 156 -23.65 5.56 -1.44
C ARG A 156 -22.90 6.58 -2.29
N GLY A 157 -22.73 6.27 -3.58
CA GLY A 157 -22.11 7.18 -4.53
C GLY A 157 -22.78 7.18 -5.90
N THR A 158 -22.53 8.22 -6.66
CA THR A 158 -22.74 8.25 -8.12
C THR A 158 -21.70 7.37 -8.82
N LYS A 159 -21.94 7.03 -10.10
CA LYS A 159 -20.99 6.26 -10.91
C LYS A 159 -19.57 6.86 -10.87
N PRO A 160 -19.35 8.17 -11.07
CA PRO A 160 -18.00 8.77 -11.05
C PRO A 160 -17.26 8.53 -9.74
N TRP A 161 -17.94 8.66 -8.61
CA TRP A 161 -17.36 8.37 -7.28
C TRP A 161 -17.00 6.90 -7.11
N ILE A 162 -17.84 5.97 -7.58
CA ILE A 162 -17.51 4.54 -7.53
C ILE A 162 -16.27 4.24 -8.39
N ILE A 163 -16.18 4.82 -9.59
CA ILE A 163 -15.02 4.65 -10.48
C ILE A 163 -13.75 5.21 -9.84
N LEU A 164 -13.82 6.36 -9.19
CA LEU A 164 -12.70 6.94 -8.45
C LEU A 164 -12.22 6.00 -7.33
N LEU A 165 -13.14 5.49 -6.50
CA LEU A 165 -12.78 4.57 -5.41
C LEU A 165 -12.18 3.26 -5.92
N LEU A 166 -12.74 2.71 -7.01
CA LEU A 166 -12.20 1.54 -7.70
C LEU A 166 -10.80 1.80 -8.29
N SER A 167 -10.53 3.02 -8.75
CA SER A 167 -9.22 3.43 -9.25
C SER A 167 -8.19 3.50 -8.12
N GLY A 168 -8.56 4.11 -6.98
CA GLY A 168 -7.73 4.10 -5.77
C GLY A 168 -7.44 2.69 -5.26
N TYR A 169 -8.41 1.80 -5.33
CA TYR A 169 -8.24 0.37 -5.04
C TYR A 169 -7.23 -0.28 -5.98
N ALA A 170 -7.35 -0.05 -7.28
CA ALA A 170 -6.43 -0.63 -8.28
C ALA A 170 -4.97 -0.22 -8.02
N LEU A 171 -4.74 1.02 -7.59
CA LEU A 171 -3.41 1.49 -7.21
C LEU A 171 -2.89 0.78 -5.96
N SER A 172 -3.69 0.72 -4.89
CA SER A 172 -3.25 0.28 -3.56
C SER A 172 -3.32 -1.23 -3.32
N TYR A 173 -4.05 -1.99 -4.14
CA TYR A 173 -4.20 -3.44 -3.98
C TYR A 173 -2.85 -4.16 -4.07
N ALA A 174 -2.48 -4.86 -2.98
CA ALA A 174 -1.22 -5.60 -2.80
C ALA A 174 -1.44 -7.12 -2.63
N GLY A 175 -2.61 -7.63 -2.99
CA GLY A 175 -2.90 -9.05 -3.05
C GLY A 175 -3.66 -9.63 -1.86
N TYR A 176 -4.15 -10.85 -2.07
CA TYR A 176 -4.96 -11.62 -1.11
C TYR A 176 -4.19 -12.85 -0.61
N LEU A 177 -3.94 -12.94 0.70
CA LEU A 177 -3.20 -14.04 1.34
C LEU A 177 -3.91 -14.53 2.60
N GLU A 178 -4.06 -15.85 2.73
CA GLU A 178 -4.55 -16.56 3.93
C GLU A 178 -5.94 -16.17 4.46
N ASP A 179 -6.73 -15.35 3.75
CA ASP A 179 -8.02 -14.70 4.14
C ASP A 179 -7.95 -13.16 4.20
N THR A 180 -6.75 -12.61 4.07
CA THR A 180 -6.48 -11.18 4.26
C THR A 180 -6.22 -10.50 2.93
N ILE A 181 -6.97 -9.45 2.65
CA ILE A 181 -6.70 -8.48 1.59
C ILE A 181 -5.71 -7.45 2.13
N ASN A 182 -4.66 -7.17 1.37
CA ASN A 182 -3.62 -6.22 1.76
C ASN A 182 -3.66 -5.01 0.84
N TYR A 183 -3.55 -3.82 1.44
CA TYR A 183 -3.48 -2.55 0.74
C TYR A 183 -2.24 -1.78 1.18
N ILE A 184 -1.67 -1.04 0.23
CA ILE A 184 -0.56 -0.11 0.45
C ILE A 184 -1.01 1.24 -0.12
N HIS A 185 -1.20 2.20 0.76
CA HIS A 185 -1.76 3.51 0.45
C HIS A 185 -0.69 4.60 0.48
N VAL A 186 -0.93 5.64 -0.30
CA VAL A 186 -0.24 6.92 -0.15
C VAL A 186 -0.69 7.55 1.16
N HIS A 187 0.26 7.94 2.01
CA HIS A 187 -0.07 8.70 3.21
C HIS A 187 -0.50 10.13 2.82
N GLU A 188 -1.66 10.58 3.29
CA GLU A 188 -2.29 11.82 2.83
C GLU A 188 -1.39 13.08 2.89
N PRO A 189 -0.63 13.35 3.98
CA PRO A 189 0.32 14.47 4.03
C PRO A 189 1.30 14.52 2.85
N THR A 190 1.64 13.36 2.27
CA THR A 190 2.55 13.26 1.12
C THR A 190 2.00 13.93 -0.13
N LEU A 191 0.67 14.04 -0.28
CA LEU A 191 0.05 14.69 -1.43
C LEU A 191 0.44 16.17 -1.57
N ARG A 192 0.74 16.84 -0.45
CA ARG A 192 1.11 18.26 -0.42
C ARG A 192 2.49 18.52 -1.03
N ASP A 193 3.36 17.51 -1.08
CA ASP A 193 4.61 17.56 -1.81
C ASP A 193 4.42 16.90 -3.18
N SER A 194 4.24 17.72 -4.22
CA SER A 194 3.96 17.21 -5.57
C SER A 194 5.10 16.40 -6.18
N GLU A 195 6.36 16.64 -5.78
CA GLU A 195 7.51 15.87 -6.26
C GLU A 195 7.52 14.48 -5.59
N LEU A 196 7.31 14.44 -4.27
CA LEU A 196 7.22 13.19 -3.53
C LEU A 196 5.98 12.38 -3.95
N ALA A 197 4.81 13.02 -4.12
CA ALA A 197 3.60 12.36 -4.60
C ALA A 197 3.81 11.74 -6.00
N ARG A 198 4.49 12.45 -6.91
CA ARG A 198 4.91 11.91 -8.22
C ARG A 198 5.80 10.69 -8.08
N PHE A 199 6.83 10.78 -7.24
CA PHE A 199 7.72 9.65 -6.99
C PHE A 199 6.98 8.43 -6.41
N ILE A 200 5.98 8.67 -5.57
CA ILE A 200 5.25 7.60 -4.88
C ILE A 200 4.20 6.95 -5.80
N ALA A 201 3.39 7.72 -6.53
CA ALA A 201 2.18 7.21 -7.19
C ALA A 201 2.28 7.05 -8.73
N SER A 202 3.32 7.61 -9.37
CA SER A 202 3.54 7.42 -10.82
C SER A 202 3.67 5.94 -11.19
N ARG A 203 3.56 5.61 -12.49
CA ARG A 203 3.53 4.21 -12.98
C ARG A 203 4.75 3.39 -12.55
N ASP A 204 5.93 3.99 -12.61
CA ASP A 204 7.18 3.40 -12.16
C ASP A 204 7.57 3.83 -10.73
N GLY A 205 6.63 4.46 -10.03
CA GLY A 205 6.77 4.97 -8.69
C GLY A 205 6.81 3.87 -7.63
N LEU A 206 6.70 4.31 -6.38
CA LEU A 206 6.84 3.44 -5.23
C LEU A 206 5.65 2.51 -4.99
N ILE A 207 4.43 3.04 -4.95
CA ILE A 207 3.23 2.24 -4.60
C ILE A 207 2.99 1.14 -5.63
N PRO A 208 3.04 1.40 -6.96
CA PRO A 208 2.94 0.32 -7.94
C PRO A 208 4.03 -0.73 -7.77
N HIS A 209 5.25 -0.33 -7.42
CA HIS A 209 6.35 -1.24 -7.14
C HIS A 209 6.09 -2.12 -5.91
N LEU A 210 5.73 -1.51 -4.77
CA LEU A 210 5.51 -2.23 -3.51
C LEU A 210 4.32 -3.18 -3.57
N THR A 211 3.24 -2.78 -4.25
CA THR A 211 2.02 -3.59 -4.38
C THR A 211 2.24 -4.85 -5.23
N ARG A 212 3.29 -4.88 -6.06
CA ARG A 212 3.68 -6.05 -6.87
C ARG A 212 4.57 -7.05 -6.12
N LEU A 213 5.06 -6.73 -4.92
CA LEU A 213 6.03 -7.58 -4.21
C LEU A 213 5.48 -8.94 -3.78
N ASN A 214 4.14 -9.08 -3.64
CA ASN A 214 3.46 -10.33 -3.29
C ASN A 214 4.07 -11.01 -2.04
N VAL A 215 4.21 -10.23 -0.97
CA VAL A 215 4.77 -10.69 0.31
C VAL A 215 3.79 -10.46 1.46
N PRO A 216 3.75 -11.35 2.48
CA PRO A 216 2.93 -11.13 3.66
C PRO A 216 3.33 -9.85 4.40
N LEU A 217 2.36 -9.08 4.90
CA LEU A 217 2.62 -7.87 5.72
C LEU A 217 3.03 -8.18 7.17
N THR A 218 3.02 -9.46 7.57
CA THR A 218 3.35 -9.89 8.94
C THR A 218 4.55 -10.83 9.00
N PRO A 219 5.41 -10.71 10.03
CA PRO A 219 5.41 -9.67 11.08
C PRO A 219 5.80 -8.27 10.54
N LYS A 220 5.24 -7.21 11.14
CA LYS A 220 5.38 -5.83 10.65
C LYS A 220 6.83 -5.36 10.52
N THR A 221 7.67 -5.66 11.51
CA THR A 221 9.09 -5.27 11.51
C THR A 221 9.86 -5.91 10.35
N ALA A 222 9.59 -7.18 10.05
CA ALA A 222 10.19 -7.86 8.89
C ALA A 222 9.73 -7.23 7.58
N TYR A 223 8.43 -6.93 7.47
CA TYR A 223 7.88 -6.31 6.27
C TYR A 223 8.46 -4.92 6.03
N ILE A 224 8.53 -4.07 7.08
CA ILE A 224 9.10 -2.72 6.99
C ILE A 224 10.58 -2.78 6.56
N LEU A 225 11.39 -3.65 7.16
CA LEU A 225 12.79 -3.80 6.74
C LEU A 225 12.93 -4.37 5.32
N TYR A 226 12.05 -5.28 4.93
CA TYR A 226 12.02 -5.84 3.58
C TYR A 226 11.78 -4.74 2.54
N ILE A 227 10.70 -3.97 2.69
CA ILE A 227 10.38 -2.89 1.75
C ILE A 227 11.41 -1.77 1.82
N ALA A 228 11.90 -1.38 3.00
CA ALA A 228 12.89 -0.31 3.10
C ALA A 228 14.21 -0.70 2.40
N SER A 229 14.62 -1.96 2.52
CA SER A 229 15.79 -2.47 1.80
C SER A 229 15.57 -2.49 0.29
N ASP A 230 14.38 -2.86 -0.16
CA ASP A 230 14.03 -2.92 -1.57
C ASP A 230 13.98 -1.51 -2.21
N ILE A 231 13.42 -0.55 -1.47
CA ILE A 231 13.42 0.88 -1.83
C ILE A 231 14.84 1.43 -1.87
N ALA A 232 15.67 1.12 -0.87
CA ALA A 232 17.05 1.58 -0.81
C ALA A 232 17.86 1.11 -2.04
N LYS A 233 17.66 -0.15 -2.48
CA LYS A 233 18.27 -0.64 -3.73
C LYS A 233 17.82 0.16 -4.94
N LYS A 234 16.51 0.41 -5.07
CA LYS A 234 15.95 1.20 -6.18
C LYS A 234 16.51 2.64 -6.21
N ILE A 235 16.67 3.26 -5.04
CA ILE A 235 17.27 4.60 -4.92
C ILE A 235 18.76 4.57 -5.28
N GLN A 236 19.52 3.58 -4.82
CA GLN A 236 20.95 3.45 -5.16
C GLN A 236 21.17 3.27 -6.67
N GLU A 237 20.22 2.64 -7.37
CA GLU A 237 20.26 2.49 -8.83
C GLU A 237 19.88 3.77 -9.58
N GLN A 238 19.22 4.73 -8.91
CA GLN A 238 18.72 5.96 -9.52
C GLN A 238 19.04 7.17 -8.64
N ALA A 239 20.23 7.75 -8.81
CA ALA A 239 20.74 8.84 -7.97
C ALA A 239 19.78 10.04 -7.82
N ARG A 240 18.94 10.32 -8.83
CA ARG A 240 17.91 11.37 -8.77
C ARG A 240 16.89 11.16 -7.66
N LEU A 241 16.58 9.90 -7.32
CA LEU A 241 15.62 9.58 -6.26
C LEU A 241 16.14 9.91 -4.87
N LEU A 242 17.46 9.95 -4.68
CA LEU A 242 18.06 10.30 -3.40
C LEU A 242 17.69 11.72 -2.99
N GLU A 243 17.74 12.66 -3.94
CA GLU A 243 17.39 14.07 -3.69
C GLU A 243 15.90 14.26 -3.37
N ILE A 244 15.03 13.37 -3.88
CA ILE A 244 13.61 13.37 -3.54
C ILE A 244 13.40 12.90 -2.10
N VAL A 245 14.12 11.88 -1.65
CA VAL A 245 13.91 11.31 -0.30
C VAL A 245 14.66 12.09 0.79
N LYS A 246 15.76 12.76 0.44
CA LYS A 246 16.59 13.49 1.39
C LYS A 246 15.84 14.66 2.02
N GLY A 247 15.83 14.70 3.35
CA GLY A 247 15.20 15.78 4.12
C GLY A 247 13.66 15.78 4.13
N ARG A 248 13.01 14.78 3.54
CA ARG A 248 11.55 14.65 3.52
C ARG A 248 11.09 13.47 4.36
N GLN A 249 10.01 13.65 5.13
CA GLN A 249 9.35 12.52 5.78
C GLN A 249 8.85 11.54 4.72
N PHE A 250 9.09 10.25 4.95
CA PHE A 250 8.78 9.22 3.98
C PHE A 250 7.85 8.19 4.61
N GLN A 251 6.56 8.47 4.51
CA GLN A 251 5.51 7.72 5.19
C GLN A 251 4.65 6.97 4.18
N ILE A 252 4.37 5.70 4.48
CA ILE A 252 3.50 4.83 3.69
C ILE A 252 2.48 4.22 4.64
N GLU A 253 1.24 4.17 4.20
CA GLU A 253 0.16 3.60 4.97
C GLU A 253 -0.13 2.18 4.50
N PHE A 254 -0.37 1.28 5.44
CA PHE A 254 -0.67 -0.13 5.19
C PHE A 254 -2.00 -0.46 5.82
N GLU A 255 -2.82 -1.22 5.09
CA GLU A 255 -4.07 -1.75 5.60
C GLU A 255 -4.19 -3.25 5.31
N ARG A 256 -4.73 -3.99 6.28
CA ARG A 256 -5.05 -5.40 6.18
C ARG A 256 -6.49 -5.63 6.58
N VAL A 257 -7.26 -6.21 5.68
CA VAL A 257 -8.68 -6.50 5.86
C VAL A 257 -8.89 -8.00 5.77
N ARG A 258 -9.40 -8.61 6.84
CA ARG A 258 -9.88 -9.99 6.81
C ARG A 258 -11.17 -10.03 6.01
N TRP A 259 -11.27 -10.99 5.10
CA TRP A 259 -12.51 -11.36 4.46
C TRP A 259 -13.00 -12.70 5.02
N SER A 260 -14.14 -12.66 5.70
CA SER A 260 -14.97 -13.84 5.92
C SER A 260 -16.11 -13.79 4.90
N LEU A 261 -16.60 -14.93 4.42
CA LEU A 261 -17.60 -15.03 3.33
C LEU A 261 -18.76 -14.02 3.42
N THR A 262 -19.10 -13.56 4.63
CA THR A 262 -20.20 -12.63 4.92
C THR A 262 -19.76 -11.24 5.40
N THR A 263 -18.51 -11.05 5.83
CA THR A 263 -18.04 -9.78 6.43
C THR A 263 -16.59 -9.47 6.11
N TYR A 264 -16.29 -8.18 6.07
CA TYR A 264 -14.93 -7.66 6.01
C TYR A 264 -14.59 -7.04 7.36
N THR A 265 -13.35 -7.15 7.83
CA THR A 265 -12.92 -6.61 9.12
C THR A 265 -11.47 -6.17 9.05
N THR A 266 -11.19 -4.90 9.33
CA THR A 266 -9.82 -4.39 9.44
C THR A 266 -9.12 -5.10 10.59
N ILE A 267 -8.03 -5.78 10.25
CA ILE A 267 -7.13 -6.41 11.22
C ILE A 267 -6.14 -5.37 11.77
N GLU A 268 -5.80 -4.38 10.95
CA GLU A 268 -4.44 -3.94 10.63
C GLU A 268 -4.51 -2.60 9.88
N ARG A 269 -4.29 -1.45 10.52
CA ARG A 269 -3.94 -0.21 9.81
C ARG A 269 -2.82 0.51 10.52
N PHE A 270 -1.76 0.88 9.80
CA PHE A 270 -0.63 1.60 10.37
C PHE A 270 0.10 2.42 9.31
N VAL A 271 0.73 3.50 9.77
CA VAL A 271 1.65 4.31 8.97
C VAL A 271 3.06 3.91 9.34
N ALA A 272 3.87 3.51 8.36
CA ALA A 272 5.30 3.28 8.56
C ALA A 272 6.07 4.52 8.11
N ASP A 273 6.82 5.11 9.03
CA ASP A 273 7.85 6.10 8.69
C ASP A 273 9.15 5.36 8.34
N LEU A 274 9.53 5.40 7.07
CA LEU A 274 10.72 4.73 6.57
C LEU A 274 11.94 5.67 6.54
N HIS A 275 11.80 6.96 6.86
CA HIS A 275 12.85 7.95 6.65
C HIS A 275 14.17 7.58 7.34
N SER A 276 14.12 7.34 8.66
CA SER A 276 15.32 7.02 9.46
C SER A 276 15.96 5.70 9.03
N ILE A 277 15.16 4.70 8.68
CA ILE A 277 15.64 3.39 8.22
C ILE A 277 16.32 3.55 6.86
N LEU A 278 15.68 4.23 5.91
CA LEU A 278 16.21 4.46 4.57
C LEU A 278 17.54 5.21 4.61
N LEU A 279 17.66 6.29 5.40
CA LEU A 279 18.91 7.03 5.50
C LEU A 279 20.10 6.19 6.00
N LYS A 280 19.86 5.24 6.90
CA LYS A 280 20.91 4.32 7.35
C LYS A 280 21.19 3.22 6.33
N LEU A 281 20.15 2.64 5.72
CA LEU A 281 20.30 1.62 4.69
C LEU A 281 21.03 2.15 3.45
N LEU A 282 20.78 3.38 3.03
CA LEU A 282 21.42 3.99 1.86
C LEU A 282 22.93 4.19 2.02
N LYS A 283 23.44 4.19 3.25
CA LYS A 283 24.89 4.24 3.57
C LYS A 283 25.57 2.88 3.52
N LEU A 284 24.80 1.79 3.52
CA LEU A 284 25.32 0.44 3.43
C LEU A 284 25.62 0.07 1.98
N ASP A 285 26.50 -0.91 1.81
CA ASP A 285 26.77 -1.51 0.52
C ASP A 285 25.56 -2.32 -0.01
N LYS A 286 25.48 -2.47 -1.33
CA LYS A 286 24.37 -3.18 -2.00
C LYS A 286 24.25 -4.65 -1.53
N GLY A 287 25.36 -5.26 -1.12
CA GLY A 287 25.41 -6.63 -0.60
C GLY A 287 24.72 -6.74 0.76
N SER A 288 25.02 -5.83 1.68
CA SER A 288 24.42 -5.70 3.01
C SER A 288 22.93 -5.45 2.92
N ILE A 289 22.50 -4.52 2.06
CA ILE A 289 21.06 -4.26 1.84
C ILE A 289 20.38 -5.51 1.26
N SER A 290 21.05 -6.23 0.36
CA SER A 290 20.52 -7.47 -0.21
C SER A 290 20.39 -8.59 0.82
N TRP A 291 21.35 -8.69 1.73
CA TRP A 291 21.30 -9.65 2.83
C TRP A 291 20.18 -9.32 3.82
N ILE A 292 20.03 -8.06 4.24
CA ILE A 292 18.94 -7.63 5.13
C ILE A 292 17.58 -7.90 4.48
N ASN A 293 17.43 -7.59 3.19
CA ASN A 293 16.22 -7.89 2.43
C ASN A 293 15.93 -9.40 2.39
N GLN A 294 16.95 -10.24 2.16
CA GLN A 294 16.82 -11.70 2.15
C GLN A 294 16.38 -12.24 3.52
N VAL A 295 17.06 -11.85 4.61
CA VAL A 295 16.72 -12.28 5.98
C VAL A 295 15.30 -11.85 6.35
N SER A 296 14.90 -10.64 5.95
CA SER A 296 13.54 -10.12 6.16
C SER A 296 12.51 -10.97 5.43
N ARG A 297 12.78 -11.30 4.15
CA ARG A 297 11.93 -12.18 3.35
C ARG A 297 11.79 -13.57 3.99
N GLU A 298 12.89 -14.15 4.46
CA GLU A 298 12.86 -15.46 5.11
C GLU A 298 12.01 -15.42 6.39
N CYS A 299 12.08 -14.34 7.17
CA CYS A 299 11.19 -14.14 8.31
C CYS A 299 9.70 -14.08 7.92
N LEU A 300 9.36 -13.46 6.79
CA LEU A 300 7.96 -13.34 6.34
C LEU A 300 7.35 -14.68 5.91
N PHE A 301 8.12 -15.52 5.20
CA PHE A 301 7.61 -16.76 4.61
C PHE A 301 7.86 -18.02 5.46
N ARG A 302 8.95 -18.09 6.23
CA ARG A 302 9.33 -19.31 6.96
C ARG A 302 8.77 -19.39 8.38
N ARG A 303 7.49 -19.08 8.58
CA ARG A 303 6.86 -19.06 9.91
C ARG A 303 6.89 -20.40 10.64
N THR A 304 6.92 -21.51 9.91
CA THR A 304 6.98 -22.87 10.45
C THR A 304 8.39 -23.42 10.58
N SER A 305 9.42 -22.66 10.19
CA SER A 305 10.81 -23.11 10.27
C SER A 305 11.33 -23.09 11.71
N PRO A 306 12.20 -24.04 12.10
CA PRO A 306 12.94 -24.00 13.38
C PRO A 306 13.74 -22.69 13.58
N MET A 307 14.11 -22.03 12.47
CA MET A 307 14.84 -20.76 12.47
C MET A 307 13.94 -19.53 12.66
N TYR A 308 12.61 -19.65 12.60
CA TYR A 308 11.69 -18.50 12.60
C TYR A 308 11.90 -17.56 13.79
N SER A 309 12.03 -18.12 15.01
CA SER A 309 12.28 -17.32 16.22
C SER A 309 13.59 -16.55 16.18
N VAL A 310 14.60 -17.09 15.50
CA VAL A 310 15.92 -16.46 15.33
C VAL A 310 15.84 -15.33 14.32
N TYR A 311 15.17 -15.57 13.18
CA TYR A 311 14.87 -14.55 12.18
C TYR A 311 14.09 -13.39 12.81
N LEU A 312 13.00 -13.69 13.52
CA LEU A 312 12.16 -12.68 14.16
C LEU A 312 12.95 -11.81 15.15
N ARG A 313 13.80 -12.42 15.97
CA ARG A 313 14.65 -11.71 16.92
C ARG A 313 15.70 -10.83 16.21
N LEU A 314 16.38 -11.37 15.21
CA LEU A 314 17.33 -10.60 14.41
C LEU A 314 16.67 -9.39 13.75
N ILE A 315 15.53 -9.60 13.09
CA ILE A 315 14.76 -8.55 12.44
C ILE A 315 14.33 -7.47 13.43
N SER A 316 13.91 -7.85 14.63
CA SER A 316 13.52 -6.88 15.66
C SER A 316 14.71 -6.04 16.13
N LEU A 317 15.87 -6.65 16.33
CA LEU A 317 17.11 -5.95 16.67
C LEU A 317 17.57 -5.01 15.56
N LEU A 318 17.58 -5.48 14.30
CA LEU A 318 17.89 -4.66 13.13
C LEU A 318 16.93 -3.47 13.03
N TYR A 319 15.62 -3.72 13.15
CA TYR A 319 14.61 -2.69 13.06
C TYR A 319 14.84 -1.62 14.13
N ASN A 320 15.00 -2.01 15.39
CA ASN A 320 15.25 -1.09 16.50
C ASN A 320 16.54 -0.29 16.30
N THR A 321 17.60 -0.92 15.84
CA THR A 321 18.88 -0.25 15.55
C THR A 321 18.74 0.75 14.40
N PHE A 322 18.04 0.39 13.32
CA PHE A 322 17.79 1.30 12.21
C PHE A 322 16.83 2.45 12.58
N THR A 323 15.85 2.23 13.45
CA THR A 323 15.01 3.31 13.97
C THR A 323 15.72 4.17 15.03
N GLY A 324 16.84 3.70 15.59
CA GLY A 324 17.60 4.39 16.63
C GLY A 324 17.12 4.10 18.06
N ALA A 325 16.20 3.15 18.23
CA ALA A 325 15.70 2.69 19.52
C ALA A 325 16.52 1.55 20.15
N GLY A 326 17.41 0.91 19.37
CA GLY A 326 18.21 -0.24 19.80
C GLY A 326 19.71 0.04 19.78
N ASP A 327 20.46 -0.77 20.53
CA ASP A 327 21.92 -0.74 20.55
C ASP A 327 22.50 -1.48 19.31
N PRO A 328 23.29 -0.80 18.47
CA PRO A 328 24.00 -1.45 17.38
C PRO A 328 24.91 -2.60 17.83
N ILE A 329 25.57 -2.49 18.99
CA ILE A 329 26.51 -3.51 19.49
C ILE A 329 25.76 -4.82 19.77
N ASP A 330 24.62 -4.76 20.45
CA ASP A 330 23.78 -5.93 20.72
C ASP A 330 23.31 -6.61 19.42
N THR A 331 22.97 -5.80 18.42
CA THR A 331 22.53 -6.28 17.11
C THR A 331 23.66 -7.01 16.39
N LEU A 332 24.84 -6.40 16.33
CA LEU A 332 26.04 -6.98 15.69
C LEU A 332 26.50 -8.26 16.41
N TYR A 333 26.45 -8.27 17.75
CA TYR A 333 26.74 -9.47 18.54
C TYR A 333 25.75 -10.58 18.25
N PHE A 334 24.45 -10.29 18.24
CA PHE A 334 23.42 -11.28 17.94
C PHE A 334 23.59 -11.87 16.53
N MET A 335 23.89 -11.02 15.53
CA MET A 335 24.19 -11.44 14.16
C MET A 335 25.37 -12.41 14.11
N GLY A 336 26.52 -12.00 14.66
CA GLY A 336 27.77 -12.75 14.53
C GLY A 336 27.79 -14.04 15.34
N ARG A 337 27.17 -14.04 16.53
CA ARG A 337 27.21 -15.18 17.46
C ARG A 337 25.98 -16.05 17.33
N VAL A 338 24.80 -15.51 17.64
CA VAL A 338 23.60 -16.32 17.84
C VAL A 338 22.98 -16.74 16.50
N PHE A 339 22.87 -15.80 15.56
CA PHE A 339 22.25 -16.07 14.27
C PHE A 339 23.11 -17.02 13.43
N CYS A 340 24.40 -16.73 13.25
CA CYS A 340 25.32 -17.58 12.50
C CYS A 340 25.38 -19.01 13.05
N GLU A 341 25.60 -19.20 14.36
CA GLU A 341 25.70 -20.54 14.95
C GLU A 341 24.45 -21.38 14.74
N LYS A 342 23.29 -20.75 14.90
CA LYS A 342 22.02 -21.47 14.73
C LYS A 342 21.74 -21.76 13.25
N TYR A 343 22.09 -20.84 12.35
CA TYR A 343 22.00 -21.08 10.91
C TYR A 343 22.92 -22.23 10.46
N GLU A 344 24.16 -22.28 10.98
CA GLU A 344 25.13 -23.34 10.68
C GLU A 344 24.63 -24.73 11.07
N ARG A 345 23.95 -24.86 12.22
CA ARG A 345 23.38 -26.12 12.72
C ARG A 345 22.23 -26.63 11.87
N GLU A 346 21.42 -25.72 11.33
CA GLU A 346 20.18 -26.05 10.61
C GLU A 346 20.39 -26.14 9.08
N SER A 347 21.55 -25.73 8.57
CA SER A 347 21.85 -25.64 7.13
C SER A 347 22.91 -26.64 6.68
N LYS A 348 22.95 -26.94 5.37
CA LYS A 348 24.01 -27.77 4.78
C LYS A 348 25.36 -27.04 4.88
N ARG A 349 26.43 -27.78 5.16
CA ARG A 349 27.78 -27.25 5.47
C ARG A 349 28.31 -26.20 4.46
N LYS A 350 28.04 -26.36 3.16
CA LYS A 350 28.48 -25.41 2.12
C LYS A 350 27.70 -24.09 2.18
N ASP A 351 26.37 -24.18 2.30
CA ASP A 351 25.49 -23.02 2.39
C ASP A 351 25.76 -22.21 3.67
N SER A 352 26.12 -22.91 4.75
CA SER A 352 26.50 -22.32 6.04
C SER A 352 27.76 -21.45 5.94
N TYR A 353 28.80 -21.90 5.23
CA TYR A 353 30.06 -21.15 5.09
C TYR A 353 29.86 -19.86 4.28
N GLU A 354 29.21 -19.96 3.12
CA GLU A 354 28.92 -18.80 2.27
C GLU A 354 28.04 -17.78 3.02
N PHE A 355 27.07 -18.26 3.80
CA PHE A 355 26.21 -17.40 4.61
C PHE A 355 26.98 -16.69 5.74
N ALA A 356 27.88 -17.39 6.43
CA ALA A 356 28.69 -16.82 7.50
C ALA A 356 29.64 -15.73 6.97
N GLU A 357 30.29 -15.96 5.83
CA GLU A 357 31.16 -14.96 5.17
C GLU A 357 30.38 -13.71 4.78
N ARG A 358 29.18 -13.88 4.19
CA ARG A 358 28.29 -12.74 3.89
C ARG A 358 27.93 -11.98 5.17
N THR A 359 27.53 -12.68 6.22
CA THR A 359 27.14 -12.07 7.50
C THR A 359 28.30 -11.27 8.11
N ARG A 360 29.54 -11.77 8.03
CA ARG A 360 30.74 -11.03 8.46
C ARG A 360 30.96 -9.75 7.66
N SER A 361 30.75 -9.80 6.34
CA SER A 361 30.82 -8.61 5.49
C SER A 361 29.78 -7.57 5.92
N VAL A 362 28.54 -8.00 6.15
CA VAL A 362 27.46 -7.11 6.62
C VAL A 362 27.79 -6.50 7.99
N ILE A 363 28.32 -7.28 8.93
CA ILE A 363 28.74 -6.77 10.24
C ILE A 363 29.80 -5.68 10.08
N LYS A 364 30.81 -5.88 9.23
CA LYS A 364 31.86 -4.88 8.98
C LYS A 364 31.29 -3.59 8.38
N ASP A 365 30.36 -3.72 7.43
CA ASP A 365 29.72 -2.58 6.78
C ASP A 365 28.83 -1.80 7.75
N MET A 366 27.96 -2.50 8.48
CA MET A 366 27.11 -1.91 9.51
C MET A 366 27.91 -1.25 10.63
N THR A 367 29.05 -1.84 11.03
CA THR A 367 29.95 -1.23 12.03
C THR A 367 30.40 0.15 11.59
N LYS A 368 30.78 0.34 10.32
CA LYS A 368 31.23 1.65 9.81
C LYS A 368 30.13 2.71 9.75
N VAL A 369 28.88 2.27 9.64
CA VAL A 369 27.72 3.16 9.43
C VAL A 369 27.03 3.51 10.74
N LEU A 370 27.04 2.61 11.72
CA LEU A 370 26.26 2.71 12.94
C LEU A 370 27.08 3.04 14.20
N LEU A 371 28.40 2.82 14.15
CA LEU A 371 29.37 3.14 15.21
C LEU A 371 30.39 4.15 14.66
#